data_AF-A0A0C2IHL1-F1
#
_entry.id   AF-A0A0C2IHL1-F1
#
_cell.length_a   1.000
_cell.length_b   1.000
_cell.length_c   1.000
_cell.angle_alpha   90.00
_cell.angle_beta   90.00
_cell.angle_gamma   90.00
#
_symmetry.space_group_name_H-M   'P 1'
#
loop_
_entity.id
_entity.type
_entity.pdbx_description
1 polymer ?
#
loop_
_entity_poly.entity_id
_entity_poly.type
_entity_poly.pdbx_seq_one_letter_code
_entity_poly.pdbx_strand_id
1 'polypeptide(L)'
;MDKVDKFMEGLTIFISSKKYIDIMKTIHKVDMVEYRNTNPCSMISPDLIKSVFVEYESYLCNDFQCDFPEIWSENAELKEKSYIMSLTIILFNNSEYCDGDYTKYLKRMAKKYHNFLKVRYGCDCCKSECDANQYSNPIERASFPGLTRFFFLLYELKFIYGDINSHFSTFHLDPYHQP
;
A
#
# COMPACT_ATOMS: atom_id res chain seq x y z
N MET A 1 3.58 2.35 24.63
CA MET A 1 3.26 1.88 23.27
C MET A 1 2.09 2.69 22.76
N ASP A 2 2.37 3.56 21.80
CA ASP A 2 1.40 4.47 21.21
C ASP A 2 0.30 3.68 20.46
N LYS A 3 -0.87 4.29 20.24
CA LYS A 3 -1.98 3.65 19.51
C LYS A 3 -1.56 3.29 18.08
N VAL A 4 -0.72 4.12 17.45
CA VAL A 4 -0.23 3.85 16.10
C VAL A 4 0.74 2.66 16.11
N ASP A 5 1.59 2.52 17.12
CA ASP A 5 2.49 1.35 17.22
C ASP A 5 1.71 0.05 17.31
N LYS A 6 0.67 0.01 18.16
CA LYS A 6 -0.20 -1.17 18.30
C LYS A 6 -0.92 -1.51 17.01
N PHE A 7 -1.38 -0.49 16.29
CA PHE A 7 -1.99 -0.68 14.98
C PHE A 7 -0.99 -1.26 13.99
N MET A 8 0.22 -0.68 13.88
CA MET A 8 1.26 -1.15 12.96
C MET A 8 1.75 -2.55 13.28
N GLU A 9 1.93 -2.88 14.56
CA GLU A 9 2.29 -4.23 15.00
C GLU A 9 1.18 -5.22 14.65
N GLY A 10 -0.07 -4.92 15.00
CA GLY A 10 -1.22 -5.77 14.68
C GLY A 10 -1.38 -5.98 13.18
N LEU A 11 -1.25 -4.91 12.40
CA LEU A 11 -1.29 -4.95 10.94
C LEU A 11 -0.17 -5.82 10.39
N THR A 12 1.07 -5.64 10.87
CA THR A 12 2.22 -6.42 10.45
C THR A 12 2.01 -7.90 10.75
N ILE A 13 1.56 -8.26 11.95
CA ILE A 13 1.26 -9.65 12.32
C ILE A 13 0.18 -10.24 11.41
N PHE A 14 -0.88 -9.45 11.16
CA PHE A 14 -1.99 -9.85 10.33
C PHE A 14 -1.56 -10.15 8.89
N ILE A 15 -0.85 -9.21 8.25
CA ILE A 15 -0.39 -9.38 6.87
C ILE A 15 0.75 -10.38 6.73
N SER A 16 1.53 -10.64 7.79
CA SER A 16 2.66 -11.57 7.72
C SER A 16 2.24 -13.03 7.85
N SER A 17 1.05 -13.27 8.39
CA SER A 17 0.60 -14.60 8.78
C SER A 17 -0.16 -15.26 7.65
N LYS A 18 0.44 -16.31 7.07
CA LYS A 18 -0.25 -17.18 6.11
C LYS A 18 -1.59 -17.70 6.66
N LYS A 19 -1.64 -18.02 7.96
CA LYS A 19 -2.88 -18.44 8.63
C LYS A 19 -3.98 -17.36 8.52
N TYR A 20 -3.66 -16.08 8.72
CA TYR A 20 -4.66 -15.01 8.61
C TYR A 20 -5.06 -14.76 7.16
N ILE A 21 -4.12 -14.83 6.21
CA ILE A 21 -4.42 -14.75 4.77
C ILE A 21 -5.36 -15.88 4.35
N ASP A 22 -5.08 -17.11 4.77
CA ASP A 22 -5.91 -18.27 4.45
C ASP A 22 -7.30 -18.16 5.08
N ILE A 23 -7.40 -17.72 6.35
CA ILE A 23 -8.68 -17.42 7.01
C ILE A 23 -9.46 -16.37 6.23
N MET A 24 -8.82 -15.28 5.81
CA MET A 24 -9.49 -14.24 5.02
C MET A 24 -10.00 -14.77 3.69
N LYS A 25 -9.20 -15.56 2.96
CA LYS A 25 -9.63 -16.20 1.71
C LYS A 25 -10.85 -17.10 1.94
N THR A 26 -10.88 -17.84 3.04
CA THR A 26 -12.01 -18.71 3.40
C THR A 26 -13.25 -17.91 3.77
N ILE A 27 -13.13 -16.94 4.68
CA ILE A 27 -14.24 -16.07 5.11
C ILE A 27 -14.81 -15.35 3.88
N HIS A 28 -13.96 -14.73 3.08
CA HIS A 28 -14.35 -14.05 1.86
C HIS A 28 -15.13 -14.96 0.89
N LYS A 29 -14.67 -16.20 0.68
CA LYS A 29 -15.35 -17.15 -0.20
C LYS A 29 -16.76 -17.48 0.30
N VAL A 30 -16.95 -17.59 1.61
CA VAL A 30 -18.25 -17.83 2.24
C VAL A 30 -19.14 -16.58 2.10
N ASP A 31 -18.62 -15.43 2.51
CA ASP A 31 -19.35 -14.16 2.51
C ASP A 31 -19.76 -13.75 1.09
N MET A 32 -18.91 -13.95 0.07
CA MET A 32 -19.25 -13.65 -1.32
C MET A 32 -20.36 -14.53 -1.88
N VAL A 33 -20.40 -15.81 -1.50
CA VAL A 33 -21.47 -16.71 -1.92
C VAL A 33 -22.79 -16.26 -1.30
N GLU A 34 -22.78 -15.89 -0.02
CA GLU A 34 -23.97 -15.38 0.67
C GLU A 34 -24.40 -14.01 0.13
N TYR A 35 -23.45 -13.10 -0.08
CA TYR A 35 -23.67 -11.76 -0.61
C TYR A 35 -24.26 -11.79 -2.02
N ARG A 36 -23.74 -12.64 -2.91
CA ARG A 36 -24.29 -12.80 -4.28
C ARG A 36 -25.73 -13.29 -4.28
N ASN A 37 -26.11 -14.09 -3.30
CA ASN A 37 -27.45 -14.70 -3.25
C ASN A 37 -28.49 -13.80 -2.57
N THR A 38 -28.05 -12.84 -1.76
CA THR A 38 -28.96 -12.08 -0.87
C THR A 38 -28.93 -10.58 -1.09
N ASN A 39 -27.85 -10.02 -1.66
CA ASN A 39 -27.65 -8.58 -1.73
C ASN A 39 -27.90 -8.03 -3.14
N PRO A 40 -28.79 -7.03 -3.32
CA PRO A 40 -28.97 -6.34 -4.61
C PRO A 40 -27.69 -5.66 -5.11
N CYS A 41 -26.73 -5.35 -4.24
CA CYS A 41 -25.40 -4.85 -4.64
C CYS A 41 -24.57 -5.88 -5.42
N SER A 42 -24.98 -7.16 -5.48
CA SER A 42 -24.41 -8.14 -6.41
C SER A 42 -24.64 -7.77 -7.89
N MET A 43 -25.56 -6.85 -8.17
CA MET A 43 -25.79 -6.28 -9.51
C MET A 43 -24.78 -5.19 -9.88
N ILE A 44 -23.96 -4.71 -8.92
CA ILE A 44 -22.89 -3.77 -9.21
C ILE A 44 -21.87 -4.50 -10.09
N SER A 45 -21.66 -3.98 -11.30
CA SER A 45 -20.72 -4.60 -12.21
C SER A 45 -19.29 -4.51 -11.66
N PRO A 46 -18.46 -5.54 -11.87
CA PRO A 46 -17.03 -5.47 -11.55
C PRO A 46 -16.35 -4.25 -12.18
N ASP A 47 -16.82 -3.81 -13.35
CA ASP A 47 -16.30 -2.63 -14.04
C ASP A 47 -16.63 -1.34 -13.31
N LEU A 48 -17.83 -1.22 -12.73
CA LEU A 48 -18.20 -0.06 -11.91
C LEU A 48 -17.33 0.01 -10.65
N ILE A 49 -17.15 -1.13 -9.97
CA ILE A 49 -16.22 -1.22 -8.82
C ILE A 49 -14.84 -0.74 -9.26
N LYS A 50 -14.25 -1.33 -10.31
CA LYS A 50 -12.94 -0.92 -10.81
C LYS A 50 -12.87 0.56 -11.13
N SER A 51 -13.88 1.14 -11.77
CA SER A 51 -13.90 2.57 -12.11
C SER A 51 -13.86 3.47 -10.87
N VAL A 52 -14.62 3.14 -9.82
CA VAL A 52 -14.61 3.88 -8.54
C VAL A 52 -13.24 3.77 -7.89
N PHE A 53 -12.66 2.57 -7.86
CA PHE A 53 -11.34 2.35 -7.26
C PHE A 53 -10.22 3.09 -8.02
N VAL A 54 -10.30 3.18 -9.36
CA VAL A 54 -9.36 3.97 -10.18
C VAL A 54 -9.51 5.47 -9.91
N GLU A 55 -10.74 5.98 -9.78
CA GLU A 55 -10.96 7.39 -9.45
C GLU A 55 -10.42 7.74 -8.06
N TYR A 56 -10.65 6.86 -7.07
CA TYR A 56 -10.10 7.01 -5.73
C TYR A 56 -8.57 6.91 -5.68
N GLU A 57 -7.96 6.03 -6.48
CA GLU A 57 -6.51 5.96 -6.65
C GLU A 57 -5.97 7.30 -7.16
N SER A 58 -6.57 7.86 -8.21
CA SER A 58 -6.17 9.15 -8.77
C SER A 58 -6.31 10.28 -7.75
N TYR A 59 -7.43 10.31 -7.02
CA TYR A 59 -7.66 11.29 -5.95
C TYR A 59 -6.57 11.22 -4.87
N LEU A 60 -6.25 10.02 -4.39
CA LEU A 60 -5.20 9.82 -3.37
C LEU A 60 -3.82 10.19 -3.90
N CYS A 61 -3.51 9.86 -5.16
CA CYS A 61 -2.24 10.25 -5.77
C CYS A 61 -2.08 11.77 -5.87
N ASN A 62 -3.17 12.48 -6.19
CA ASN A 62 -3.16 13.94 -6.21
C ASN A 62 -3.00 14.51 -4.79
N ASP A 63 -3.63 13.92 -3.78
CA ASP A 63 -3.46 14.30 -2.37
C ASP A 63 -2.00 14.12 -1.91
N PHE A 64 -1.30 13.09 -2.41
CA PHE A 64 0.10 12.84 -2.11
C PHE A 64 1.08 13.79 -2.81
N GLN A 65 0.63 14.54 -3.82
CA GLN A 65 1.45 15.56 -4.47
C GLN A 65 1.48 16.87 -3.68
N CYS A 66 0.53 17.09 -2.77
CA CYS A 66 0.52 18.25 -1.89
C CYS A 66 1.60 18.09 -0.81
N ASP A 67 2.51 19.06 -0.71
CA ASP A 67 3.50 19.08 0.36
C ASP A 67 2.83 19.08 1.73
N PHE A 68 3.33 18.26 2.66
CA PHE A 68 2.81 18.29 4.01
C PHE A 68 3.14 19.59 4.71
N PRO A 69 2.28 20.04 5.64
CA PRO A 69 2.68 21.07 6.59
C PRO A 69 4.01 20.67 7.22
N GLU A 70 4.98 21.60 7.25
CA GLU A 70 6.36 21.39 7.73
C GLU A 70 6.41 20.67 9.10
N ILE A 71 5.38 20.85 9.92
CA ILE A 71 5.15 20.20 11.23
C ILE A 71 5.18 18.65 11.17
N TRP A 72 4.74 18.03 10.07
CA TRP A 72 4.79 16.57 9.92
C TRP A 72 6.16 16.07 9.44
N SER A 73 6.91 16.94 8.77
CA SER A 73 8.27 16.65 8.31
C SER A 73 9.30 16.61 9.46
N GLU A 74 8.96 17.10 10.65
CA GLU A 74 9.88 17.15 11.79
C GLU A 74 9.74 15.94 12.73
N ASN A 75 8.65 15.17 12.64
CA ASN A 75 8.44 14.02 13.50
C ASN A 75 9.06 12.73 12.91
N ALA A 76 10.26 12.39 13.39
CA ALA A 76 11.01 11.20 12.96
C ALA A 76 10.22 9.88 13.15
N GLU A 77 9.45 9.77 14.23
CA GLU A 77 8.64 8.57 14.53
C GLU A 77 7.51 8.40 13.52
N LEU A 78 6.83 9.50 13.15
CA LEU A 78 5.77 9.46 12.14
C LEU A 78 6.32 9.17 10.74
N LYS A 79 7.53 9.65 10.42
CA LYS A 79 8.23 9.29 9.18
C LYS A 79 8.53 7.80 9.10
N GLU A 80 9.06 7.22 10.17
CA GLU A 80 9.31 5.78 10.25
C GLU A 80 8.02 4.97 10.08
N LYS A 81 6.94 5.37 10.76
CA LYS A 81 5.62 4.74 10.64
C LYS A 81 5.05 4.83 9.22
N SER A 82 5.13 6.00 8.60
CA SER A 82 4.70 6.20 7.21
C SER A 82 5.50 5.33 6.26
N TYR A 83 6.83 5.26 6.46
CA TYR A 83 7.71 4.41 5.67
C TYR A 83 7.32 2.92 5.77
N ILE A 84 7.10 2.40 6.97
CA ILE A 84 6.65 1.01 7.17
C ILE A 84 5.30 0.79 6.49
N MET A 85 4.37 1.75 6.57
CA MET A 85 3.06 1.65 5.95
C MET A 85 3.12 1.65 4.41
N SER A 86 3.97 2.50 3.81
CA SER A 86 4.21 2.51 2.37
C SER A 86 4.77 1.16 1.89
N LEU A 87 5.72 0.57 2.64
CA LEU A 87 6.21 -0.77 2.34
C LEU A 87 5.10 -1.80 2.43
N THR A 88 4.31 -1.80 3.50
CA THR A 88 3.17 -2.71 3.68
C THR A 88 2.23 -2.65 2.48
N ILE A 89 1.85 -1.44 2.04
CA ILE A 89 0.99 -1.23 0.88
C ILE A 89 1.61 -1.82 -0.38
N ILE A 90 2.88 -1.53 -0.67
CA ILE A 90 3.53 -1.99 -1.90
C ILE A 90 3.58 -3.52 -1.93
N LEU A 91 3.88 -4.13 -0.77
CA LEU A 91 3.90 -5.58 -0.63
C LEU A 91 2.50 -6.16 -0.86
N PHE A 92 1.49 -5.56 -0.23
CA PHE A 92 0.10 -6.02 -0.29
C PHE A 92 -0.54 -5.81 -1.68
N ASN A 93 -0.12 -4.77 -2.40
CA ASN A 93 -0.52 -4.50 -3.78
C ASN A 93 0.01 -5.57 -4.75
N ASN A 94 1.12 -6.22 -4.44
CA ASN A 94 1.69 -7.25 -5.30
C ASN A 94 0.90 -8.57 -5.18
N SER A 95 0.53 -9.18 -6.32
CA SER A 95 -0.20 -10.45 -6.34
C SER A 95 0.59 -11.63 -5.73
N GLU A 96 1.92 -11.65 -5.86
CA GLU A 96 2.79 -12.70 -5.31
C GLU A 96 2.75 -12.77 -3.78
N TYR A 97 2.31 -11.71 -3.11
CA TYR A 97 2.13 -11.70 -1.66
C TYR A 97 1.12 -12.76 -1.20
N CYS A 98 0.07 -13.02 -1.99
CA CYS A 98 -0.98 -13.98 -1.64
C CYS A 98 -0.54 -15.45 -1.73
N ASP A 99 0.64 -15.74 -2.29
CA ASP A 99 1.16 -17.10 -2.48
C ASP A 99 1.88 -17.67 -1.25
N GLY A 100 1.97 -16.88 -0.17
CA GLY A 100 2.22 -17.40 1.18
C GLY A 100 3.70 -17.53 1.59
N ASP A 101 4.64 -16.99 0.82
CA ASP A 101 6.04 -16.84 1.24
C ASP A 101 6.38 -15.38 1.59
N TYR A 102 5.57 -14.81 2.48
CA TYR A 102 5.68 -13.44 2.95
C TYR A 102 7.10 -13.11 3.42
N THR A 103 7.71 -14.00 4.22
CA THR A 103 9.01 -13.75 4.82
C THR A 103 10.13 -13.69 3.78
N LYS A 104 10.09 -14.56 2.75
CA LYS A 104 11.04 -14.50 1.63
C LYS A 104 10.78 -13.29 0.74
N TYR A 105 9.51 -12.96 0.51
CA TYR A 105 9.12 -11.81 -0.28
C TYR A 105 9.55 -10.50 0.41
N LEU A 106 9.29 -10.36 1.71
CA LEU A 106 9.73 -9.24 2.54
C LEU A 106 11.25 -9.09 2.53
N LYS A 107 12.01 -10.18 2.70
CA LYS A 107 13.48 -10.15 2.62
C LYS A 107 13.97 -9.70 1.24
N ARG A 108 13.35 -10.19 0.15
CA ARG A 108 13.69 -9.83 -1.22
C ARG A 108 13.38 -8.36 -1.51
N MET A 109 12.22 -7.89 -1.06
CA MET A 109 11.75 -6.52 -1.27
C MET A 109 12.51 -5.54 -0.38
N ALA A 110 12.73 -5.84 0.90
CA ALA A 110 13.57 -5.04 1.78
C ALA A 110 14.99 -4.86 1.21
N LYS A 111 15.58 -5.91 0.62
CA LYS A 111 16.87 -5.80 -0.06
C LYS A 111 16.82 -4.92 -1.32
N LYS A 112 15.79 -5.08 -2.17
CA LYS A 112 15.60 -4.26 -3.37
C LYS A 112 15.35 -2.79 -3.00
N TYR A 113 14.51 -2.55 -2.00
CA TYR A 113 14.13 -1.22 -1.52
C TYR A 113 15.29 -0.53 -0.80
N HIS A 114 16.03 -1.24 0.05
CA HIS A 114 17.23 -0.69 0.68
C HIS A 114 18.28 -0.30 -0.35
N ASN A 115 18.47 -1.11 -1.40
CA ASN A 115 19.34 -0.75 -2.51
C ASN A 115 18.82 0.46 -3.30
N PHE A 116 17.52 0.52 -3.57
CA PHE A 116 16.87 1.68 -4.20
C PHE A 116 17.08 2.95 -3.38
N LEU A 117 16.87 2.90 -2.07
CA LEU A 117 17.10 4.02 -1.16
C LEU A 117 18.57 4.42 -1.10
N LYS A 118 19.50 3.46 -1.09
CA LYS A 118 20.93 3.75 -1.10
C LYS A 118 21.36 4.44 -2.40
N VAL A 119 20.79 4.05 -3.54
CA VAL A 119 21.02 4.72 -4.83
C VAL A 119 20.40 6.12 -4.83
N ARG A 120 19.21 6.28 -4.25
CA ARG A 120 18.43 7.52 -4.29
C ARG A 120 18.88 8.58 -3.28
N TYR A 121 19.21 8.17 -2.07
CA TYR A 121 19.54 9.03 -0.93
C TYR A 121 20.98 8.88 -0.43
N GLY A 122 21.74 7.90 -0.93
CA GLY A 122 23.13 7.67 -0.51
C GLY A 122 24.17 8.57 -1.18
N CYS A 123 23.73 9.62 -1.91
CA CYS A 123 24.61 10.67 -2.40
C CYS A 123 24.45 11.90 -1.51
N ASP A 124 25.34 12.06 -0.53
CA ASP A 124 25.42 13.21 0.39
C ASP A 124 25.71 14.57 -0.30
N CYS A 125 25.69 14.66 -1.64
CA CYS A 125 26.32 15.77 -2.37
C CYS A 125 25.40 16.72 -3.16
N CYS A 126 24.08 16.51 -3.29
CA CYS A 126 23.28 17.44 -4.12
C CYS A 126 22.01 17.94 -3.43
N LYS A 127 22.20 19.00 -2.63
CA LYS A 127 21.16 19.98 -2.29
C LYS A 127 20.69 20.68 -3.57
N SER A 128 19.62 20.20 -4.17
CA SER A 128 18.80 20.96 -5.10
C SER A 128 17.35 20.68 -4.72
N GLU A 129 16.78 21.57 -3.90
CA GLU A 129 15.39 21.47 -3.40
C GLU A 129 14.34 21.61 -4.53
N CYS A 130 14.76 21.94 -5.75
CA CYS A 130 13.85 22.25 -6.86
C CYS A 130 13.48 21.05 -7.75
N ASP A 131 14.24 19.94 -7.74
CA ASP A 131 13.99 18.78 -8.64
C ASP A 131 13.36 17.57 -7.94
N ALA A 132 13.13 17.63 -6.62
CA ALA A 132 12.59 16.50 -5.86
C ALA A 132 11.17 16.09 -6.31
N ASN A 133 10.42 17.00 -6.95
CA ASN A 133 9.02 16.83 -7.38
C ASN A 133 8.81 15.93 -8.60
N GLN A 134 9.83 15.68 -9.42
CA GLN A 134 9.61 14.95 -10.68
C GLN A 134 9.82 13.44 -10.59
N TYR A 135 10.40 12.92 -9.50
CA TYR A 135 10.87 11.52 -9.50
C TYR A 135 10.39 10.66 -8.33
N SER A 136 9.88 11.24 -7.24
CA SER A 136 9.47 10.45 -6.07
C SER A 136 8.16 9.71 -6.29
N ASN A 137 8.13 8.42 -5.94
CA ASN A 137 6.90 7.64 -5.94
C ASN A 137 5.88 8.37 -5.03
N PRO A 138 4.65 8.66 -5.50
CA PRO A 138 3.66 9.40 -4.70
C PRO A 138 3.45 8.81 -3.31
N ILE A 139 3.61 7.49 -3.14
CA ILE A 139 3.47 6.81 -1.85
C ILE A 139 4.55 7.19 -0.82
N GLU A 140 5.71 7.67 -1.26
CA GLU A 140 6.79 8.14 -0.38
C GLU A 140 6.47 9.53 0.18
N ARG A 141 5.57 10.25 -0.50
CA ARG A 141 5.04 11.54 -0.09
C ARG A 141 3.65 11.44 0.55
N ALA A 142 3.14 10.24 0.74
CA ALA A 142 1.84 10.06 1.36
C ALA A 142 1.97 10.18 2.88
N SER A 143 0.98 10.80 3.51
CA SER A 143 0.94 10.90 4.97
C SER A 143 0.51 9.58 5.56
N PHE A 144 0.81 9.36 6.83
CA PHE A 144 0.31 8.18 7.52
C PHE A 144 -1.22 7.98 7.39
N PRO A 145 -2.07 9.02 7.55
CA PRO A 145 -3.51 8.87 7.30
C PRO A 145 -3.84 8.57 5.82
N GLY A 146 -3.15 9.20 4.87
CA GLY A 146 -3.31 8.93 3.44
C GLY A 146 -2.97 7.48 3.07
N LEU A 147 -1.84 6.99 3.58
CA LEU A 147 -1.42 5.60 3.48
C LEU A 147 -2.44 4.66 4.14
N THR A 148 -2.96 5.02 5.32
CA THR A 148 -3.97 4.20 6.00
C THR A 148 -5.24 4.07 5.18
N ARG A 149 -5.75 5.18 4.60
CA ARG A 149 -6.90 5.15 3.69
C ARG A 149 -6.62 4.29 2.46
N PHE A 150 -5.44 4.41 1.87
CA PHE A 150 -5.06 3.65 0.71
C PHE A 150 -4.93 2.14 1.00
N PHE A 151 -4.38 1.77 2.16
CA PHE A 151 -4.34 0.39 2.62
C PHE A 151 -5.76 -0.21 2.72
N PHE A 152 -6.71 0.53 3.32
CA PHE A 152 -8.09 0.06 3.40
C PHE A 152 -8.71 -0.10 2.01
N LEU A 153 -8.48 0.83 1.10
CA LEU A 153 -8.94 0.71 -0.29
C LEU A 153 -8.43 -0.59 -0.94
N LEU A 154 -7.13 -0.87 -0.84
CA LEU A 154 -6.55 -2.13 -1.32
C LEU A 154 -7.16 -3.37 -0.67
N TYR A 155 -7.39 -3.30 0.64
CA TYR A 155 -8.02 -4.38 1.39
C TYR A 155 -9.44 -4.65 0.90
N GLU A 156 -10.26 -3.62 0.75
CA GLU A 156 -11.64 -3.75 0.27
C GLU A 156 -11.69 -4.33 -1.13
N LEU A 157 -10.84 -3.85 -2.04
CA LEU A 157 -10.78 -4.36 -3.41
C LEU A 157 -10.42 -5.86 -3.45
N LYS A 158 -9.43 -6.28 -2.67
CA LYS A 158 -8.94 -7.66 -2.64
C LYS A 158 -9.85 -8.62 -1.88
N PHE A 159 -10.42 -8.18 -0.76
CA PHE A 159 -11.08 -9.07 0.22
C PHE A 159 -12.55 -8.78 0.47
N ILE A 160 -13.09 -7.63 0.08
CA ILE A 160 -14.54 -7.39 0.13
C ILE A 160 -15.13 -7.65 -1.26
N TYR A 161 -14.56 -7.05 -2.29
CA TYR A 161 -15.01 -7.22 -3.67
C TYR A 161 -14.42 -8.45 -4.38
N GLY A 162 -13.44 -9.10 -3.74
CA GLY A 162 -12.95 -10.43 -4.11
C GLY A 162 -12.06 -10.50 -5.33
N ASP A 163 -11.51 -9.37 -5.75
CA ASP A 163 -10.48 -9.35 -6.78
C ASP A 163 -9.10 -9.48 -6.11
N ILE A 164 -8.75 -10.68 -5.65
CA ILE A 164 -7.49 -10.90 -4.88
C ILE A 164 -6.23 -10.52 -5.66
N ASN A 165 -6.30 -10.62 -7.00
CA ASN A 165 -5.23 -10.30 -7.93
C ASN A 165 -5.25 -8.83 -8.39
N SER A 166 -6.26 -8.06 -7.96
CA SER A 166 -6.30 -6.62 -8.21
C SER A 166 -5.05 -5.95 -7.66
N HIS A 167 -4.60 -4.96 -8.38
CA HIS A 167 -3.50 -4.11 -7.99
C HIS A 167 -3.67 -2.75 -8.63
N PHE A 168 -3.16 -1.74 -7.94
CA PHE A 168 -3.05 -0.38 -8.43
C PHE A 168 -1.75 -0.25 -9.22
N SER A 169 -1.87 0.19 -10.48
CA SER A 169 -0.73 0.36 -11.40
C SER A 169 0.17 1.53 -11.00
N THR A 170 -0.31 2.48 -10.21
CA THR A 170 0.46 3.68 -9.86
C THR A 170 1.63 3.38 -8.92
N PHE A 171 1.61 2.25 -8.21
CA PHE A 171 2.55 1.96 -7.13
C PHE A 171 3.47 0.77 -7.41
N HIS A 172 3.98 0.68 -8.64
CA HIS A 172 5.07 -0.25 -8.93
C HIS A 172 6.39 0.29 -8.37
N LEU A 173 7.11 -0.58 -7.66
CA LEU A 173 8.55 -0.44 -7.55
C LEU A 173 9.13 -0.79 -8.90
N ASP A 174 9.36 0.22 -9.74
CA ASP A 174 10.20 0.02 -10.91
C ASP A 174 11.66 0.29 -10.52
N PRO A 175 12.48 -0.75 -10.26
CA PRO A 175 13.90 -0.56 -10.01
C PRO A 175 14.68 -0.15 -11.26
N TYR A 176 14.05 -0.14 -12.44
CA TYR A 176 14.67 0.14 -13.73
C TYR A 176 14.19 1.43 -14.40
N HIS A 177 13.33 2.22 -13.75
CA HIS A 177 13.18 3.63 -14.11
C HIS A 177 14.39 4.42 -13.59
N GLN A 178 15.55 4.15 -14.20
CA GLN A 178 16.60 5.14 -14.37
C GLN A 178 16.23 5.99 -15.60
N PRO A 179 16.45 7.31 -15.60
CA PRO A 179 16.55 8.03 -16.87
C PRO A 179 17.68 7.47 -17.74
#